data_AF-A0A820K012-F1
#
_entry.id   AF-A0A820K012-F1
#
_cell.length_a   1.000
_cell.length_b   1.000
_cell.length_c   1.000
_cell.angle_alpha   90.00
_cell.angle_beta   90.00
_cell.angle_gamma   90.00
#
_symmetry.space_group_name_H-M   'P 1'
#
loop_
_entity.id
_entity.type
_entity.pdbx_description
1 polymer ?
#
loop_
_entity_poly.entity_id
_entity_poly.type
_entity_poly.pdbx_seq_one_letter_code
_entity_poly.pdbx_strand_id
1 'polypeptide(L)'
;LWQTFVAIPAFIPYAALLIYSSITANWSKSAEYVAWENVFAETIRLLSYTFFSTQFYVTLISSQGIRKQVRAVFTGKNSVSVTT
;
A
#
# COMPACT_ATOMS: atom_id res chain seq x y z
N LEU A 1 14.69 -5.96 1.68
CA LEU A 1 15.32 -4.89 0.88
C LEU A 1 14.37 -4.35 -0.19
N TRP A 2 13.95 -5.11 -1.20
CA TRP A 2 13.00 -4.61 -2.22
C TRP A 2 11.66 -4.12 -1.65
N GLN A 3 11.06 -4.83 -0.70
CA GLN A 3 9.85 -4.35 -0.02
C GLN A 3 10.05 -3.02 0.71
N THR A 4 11.26 -2.74 1.19
CA THR A 4 11.61 -1.51 1.93
C THR A 4 11.74 -0.31 0.99
N PHE A 5 12.41 -0.47 -0.16
CA PHE A 5 12.50 0.55 -1.21
C PHE A 5 11.14 0.98 -1.77
N VAL A 6 10.20 0.05 -1.73
CA VAL A 6 8.87 0.19 -2.29
C VAL A 6 8.01 0.84 -1.18
N ALA A 7 8.04 0.36 0.07
CA ALA A 7 7.15 0.85 1.15
C ALA A 7 7.45 2.29 1.62
N ILE A 8 8.72 2.70 1.62
CA ILE A 8 9.17 4.04 2.08
C ILE A 8 8.47 5.18 1.30
N PRO A 9 8.52 5.24 -0.05
CA PRO A 9 7.88 6.32 -0.81
C PRO A 9 6.36 6.31 -0.77
N ALA A 10 5.70 5.22 -0.37
CA ALA A 10 4.24 5.18 -0.26
C ALA A 10 3.72 5.52 1.15
N PHE A 11 4.46 5.12 2.19
CA PHE A 11 4.03 5.25 3.58
C PHE A 11 4.44 6.59 4.19
N ILE A 12 5.64 7.09 3.87
CA ILE A 12 6.15 8.34 4.43
C ILE A 12 5.32 9.55 4.00
N PRO A 13 4.96 9.73 2.71
CA PRO A 13 4.16 10.89 2.30
C PRO A 13 2.75 10.88 2.93
N TYR A 14 2.14 9.71 3.06
CA TYR A 14 0.82 9.57 3.68
C TYR A 14 0.86 9.90 5.18
N ALA A 15 1.86 9.39 5.90
CA ALA A 15 2.05 9.72 7.31
C ALA A 15 2.36 11.21 7.53
N ALA A 16 3.20 11.80 6.68
CA ALA A 16 3.53 13.22 6.73
C ALA A 16 2.30 14.10 6.48
N LEU A 17 1.46 13.74 5.50
CA LEU A 17 0.19 14.42 5.23
C LEU A 17 -0.75 14.38 6.43
N LEU A 18 -0.91 13.21 7.07
CA LEU A 18 -1.76 13.06 8.26
C LEU A 18 -1.29 13.97 9.39
N ILE A 19 0.01 13.95 9.70
CA ILE A 19 0.59 14.80 10.74
C ILE A 19 0.40 16.28 10.39
N TYR A 20 0.71 16.67 9.16
CA TYR A 20 0.53 18.04 8.69
C TYR A 20 -0.92 18.52 8.82
N SER A 21 -1.88 17.70 8.37
CA SER A 21 -3.31 18.02 8.46
C SER A 21 -3.77 18.17 9.91
N SER A 22 -3.27 17.33 10.83
CA SER A 22 -3.62 17.41 12.25
C SER A 22 -3.09 18.68 12.94
N ILE A 23 -1.88 19.11 12.59
CA ILE A 23 -1.24 20.31 13.17
C ILE A 23 -1.91 21.58 12.64
N THR A 24 -2.22 21.59 11.34
CA THR A 24 -2.68 22.79 10.64
C THR A 24 -4.20 22.88 10.51
N ALA A 25 -4.95 21.98 11.15
CA ALA A 25 -6.42 21.90 11.06
C ALA A 25 -7.13 23.21 11.41
N ASN A 26 -6.58 23.97 12.38
CA ASN A 26 -7.18 25.23 12.86
C ASN A 26 -6.51 26.48 12.29
N TRP A 27 -5.60 26.33 11.32
CA TRP A 27 -4.88 27.47 10.75
C TRP A 27 -5.74 28.15 9.69
N SER A 28 -5.75 29.48 9.72
CA SER A 28 -6.35 30.29 8.66
C SER A 28 -5.57 30.08 7.36
N LYS A 29 -6.16 29.35 6.41
CA LYS A 29 -5.60 29.08 5.08
C LYS A 29 -6.45 29.79 4.03
N SER A 30 -5.82 30.29 2.95
CA SER A 30 -6.57 30.82 1.81
C SER A 30 -7.31 29.69 1.08
N ALA A 31 -8.42 30.02 0.43
CA ALA A 31 -9.22 29.03 -0.31
C ALA A 31 -8.39 28.29 -1.38
N GLU A 32 -7.48 29.01 -2.05
CA GLU A 32 -6.56 28.44 -3.04
C GLU A 32 -5.57 27.44 -2.41
N TYR A 33 -5.05 27.76 -1.22
CA TYR A 33 -4.14 26.86 -0.50
C TYR A 33 -4.82 25.56 -0.09
N VAL A 34 -6.06 25.65 0.42
CA VAL A 34 -6.87 24.48 0.79
C VAL A 34 -7.18 23.61 -0.44
N ALA A 35 -7.47 24.23 -1.58
CA ALA A 35 -7.72 23.50 -2.83
C ALA A 35 -6.48 22.69 -3.27
N TRP A 36 -5.29 23.29 -3.22
CA TRP A 36 -4.04 22.59 -3.53
C TRP A 36 -3.73 21.48 -2.54
N GLU A 37 -3.93 21.72 -1.24
CA GLU A 37 -3.72 20.72 -0.20
C GLU A 37 -4.60 19.47 -0.42
N ASN A 38 -5.85 19.66 -0.84
CA ASN A 38 -6.75 18.56 -1.18
C ASN A 38 -6.27 17.77 -2.41
N VAL A 39 -5.78 18.44 -3.45
CA VAL A 39 -5.22 17.77 -4.64
C VAL A 39 -3.99 16.93 -4.27
N PHE A 40 -3.09 17.47 -3.44
CA PHE A 40 -1.93 16.74 -2.94
C PHE A 40 -2.34 15.55 -2.08
N ALA A 41 -3.32 15.72 -1.19
CA ALA A 41 -3.83 14.66 -0.35
C ALA A 41 -4.38 13.48 -1.18
N GLU A 42 -5.15 13.78 -2.21
CA GLU A 42 -5.75 12.75 -3.05
C GLU A 42 -4.73 12.06 -3.95
N THR A 43 -3.72 12.80 -4.43
CA THR A 43 -2.58 12.24 -5.17
C THR A 43 -1.80 11.25 -4.30
N ILE A 44 -1.51 11.61 -3.05
CA ILE A 44 -0.81 10.73 -2.10
C ILE A 44 -1.65 9.47 -1.82
N ARG A 45 -2.97 9.61 -1.62
CA ARG A 45 -3.88 8.45 -1.45
C ARG A 45 -3.85 7.51 -2.65
N LEU A 46 -3.96 8.05 -3.86
CA LEU A 46 -3.92 7.25 -5.09
C LEU A 46 -2.61 6.45 -5.20
N LEU A 47 -1.48 7.09 -4.89
CA LEU A 47 -0.17 6.44 -4.87
C LEU A 47 -0.12 5.33 -3.80
N SER A 48 -0.59 5.59 -2.58
CA SER A 48 -0.63 4.60 -1.51
C SER A 48 -1.53 3.39 -1.86
N TYR A 49 -2.66 3.59 -2.52
CA TYR A 49 -3.52 2.48 -2.96
C TYR A 49 -2.91 1.67 -4.09
N THR A 50 -2.36 2.34 -5.11
CA THR A 50 -1.66 1.69 -6.21
C THR A 50 -0.52 0.83 -5.69
N PHE A 51 0.20 1.37 -4.71
CA PHE A 51 1.27 0.71 -4.01
C PHE A 51 0.81 -0.54 -3.23
N PHE A 52 -0.26 -0.40 -2.45
CA PHE A 52 -0.80 -1.53 -1.67
C PHE A 52 -1.26 -2.66 -2.60
N SER A 53 -1.85 -2.34 -3.75
CA SER A 53 -2.23 -3.33 -4.75
C SER A 53 -1.01 -4.03 -5.38
N THR A 54 0.08 -3.29 -5.62
CA THR A 54 1.31 -3.82 -6.24
C THR A 54 2.16 -4.64 -5.27
N GLN A 55 2.06 -4.39 -3.96
CA GLN A 55 2.69 -5.16 -2.89
C GLN A 55 2.34 -6.65 -2.95
N PHE A 56 1.09 -6.99 -3.31
CA PHE A 56 0.65 -8.37 -3.51
C PHE A 56 1.43 -9.06 -4.65
N TYR A 57 1.58 -8.38 -5.79
CA TYR A 57 2.32 -8.91 -6.94
C TYR A 57 3.82 -9.04 -6.64
N VAL A 58 4.41 -8.07 -5.94
CA VAL A 58 5.82 -8.15 -5.50
C VAL A 58 6.03 -9.33 -4.54
N THR A 59 5.07 -9.57 -3.64
CA THR A 59 5.12 -10.69 -2.70
C THR A 59 4.98 -12.05 -3.40
N LEU A 60 4.08 -12.14 -4.39
CA LEU A 60 3.96 -13.29 -5.28
C LEU A 60 5.25 -13.58 -6.06
N ILE A 61 5.91 -12.55 -6.59
CA ILE A 61 7.12 -12.72 -7.40
C ILE A 61 8.32 -13.08 -6.52
N SER A 62 8.47 -12.44 -5.35
CA SER A 62 9.65 -12.58 -4.48
C SER A 62 9.64 -13.84 -3.62
N SER A 63 8.47 -14.33 -3.19
CA SER A 63 8.39 -15.47 -2.27
C SER A 63 8.28 -16.80 -3.02
N GLN A 64 9.36 -17.60 -2.97
CA GLN A 64 9.34 -18.95 -3.53
C GLN A 64 8.29 -19.86 -2.87
N GLY A 65 8.02 -19.66 -1.57
CA GLY A 65 7.03 -20.42 -0.81
C GLY A 65 5.60 -20.16 -1.27
N ILE A 66 5.25 -18.88 -1.48
CA ILE A 66 3.93 -18.49 -1.97
C ILE A 66 3.73 -19.00 -3.40
N ARG A 67 4.73 -18.91 -4.28
CA ARG A 67 4.63 -19.47 -5.64
C ARG A 67 4.40 -20.98 -5.64
N LYS A 68 5.03 -21.72 -4.73
CA LYS A 68 4.79 -23.16 -4.58
C LYS A 68 3.37 -23.46 -4.08
N GLN A 69 2.86 -22.71 -3.11
CA GLN A 69 1.48 -22.86 -2.62
C GLN A 69 0.44 -22.51 -3.68
N VAL A 70 0.62 -21.40 -4.39
CA VAL A 70 -0.27 -20.98 -5.49
C VAL A 70 -0.25 -22.03 -6.60
N ARG A 71 0.93 -22.50 -7.02
CA ARG A 71 1.02 -23.61 -7.98
C ARG A 71 0.33 -24.88 -7.45
N ALA A 72 0.50 -25.25 -6.19
CA ALA A 72 -0.14 -26.44 -5.62
C ALA A 72 -1.68 -26.36 -5.64
N VAL A 73 -2.26 -25.18 -5.36
CA VAL A 73 -3.70 -24.92 -5.48
C VAL A 73 -4.17 -25.04 -6.94
N PHE A 74 -3.46 -24.41 -7.89
CA PHE A 74 -3.84 -24.44 -9.31
C PHE A 74 -3.59 -25.78 -10.00
N THR A 75 -2.63 -26.59 -9.51
CA THR A 75 -2.32 -27.92 -10.08
C THR A 75 -3.13 -29.04 -9.42
N GLY A 76 -4.08 -28.72 -8.53
CA GLY A 76 -4.97 -29.69 -7.90
C GLY A 76 -4.28 -30.71 -6.98
N LYS A 77 -3.03 -30.47 -6.57
CA LYS A 77 -2.22 -31.43 -5.79
C LYS A 77 -2.49 -31.39 -4.28
N ASN A 78 -3.53 -30.68 -3.84
CA ASN A 78 -4.01 -30.71 -2.47
C ASN A 78 -5.31 -31.51 -2.39
N SER A 79 -5.21 -32.84 -2.46
CA SER A 79 -6.17 -33.70 -1.77
C SER A 79 -5.94 -33.47 -0.27
N VAL A 80 -6.67 -32.50 0.27
CA VAL A 80 -6.69 -32.17 1.69
C VAL A 80 -7.23 -33.40 2.44
N SER A 81 -6.34 -34.21 3.04
CA SER A 81 -6.74 -35.07 4.16
C SER A 81 -6.73 -34.20 5.41
N VAL A 82 -7.87 -33.55 5.70
CA VAL A 82 -8.15 -33.13 7.07
C VAL A 82 -8.42 -34.41 7.85
N THR A 83 -7.40 -34.94 8.51
CA THR A 83 -7.57 -36.04 9.47
C THR A 83 -7.98 -35.39 10.79
N THR A 84 -9.25 -35.59 11.15
CA THR A 84 -9.81 -35.42 12.51
C THR A 84 -9.07 -36.26 13.54
#